data_AF-A0A0P9C4H7-F1
#
_entry.id   AF-A0A0P9C4H7-F1
#
_cell.length_a   1.000
_cell.length_b   1.000
_cell.length_c   1.000
_cell.angle_alpha   90.00
_cell.angle_beta   90.00
_cell.angle_gamma   90.00
#
_symmetry.space_group_name_H-M   'P 1'
#
loop_
_entity.id
_entity.type
_entity.pdbx_description
1 polymer ?
#
loop_
_entity_poly.entity_id
_entity_poly.type
_entity_poly.pdbx_seq_one_letter_code
_entity_poly.pdbx_strand_id
1 'polypeptide(L)'
;MYDVRAIRSMYPHPMPARCLHLTERGYCVGGALQCYVDRKEVPFGGAFPSPHTLSAVLRRANPRLNRFEARTLAGQITSANDTGEFERAWERAREALALHYEEGLPEAAQKLRPRDGKPAGPPVVDAPHASS
;
A
#
# COMPACT_ATOMS: atom_id res chain seq x y z
N MET A 1 -18.09 -4.65 2.88
CA MET A 1 -16.97 -4.03 3.63
C MET A 1 -16.37 -5.10 4.51
N TYR A 2 -15.05 -5.20 4.58
CA TYR A 2 -14.38 -6.26 5.35
C TYR A 2 -14.31 -5.88 6.84
N ASP A 3 -14.63 -6.81 7.73
CA ASP A 3 -14.53 -6.61 9.19
C ASP A 3 -13.22 -7.22 9.71
N VAL A 4 -12.39 -6.38 10.34
CA VAL A 4 -11.12 -6.79 10.94
C VAL A 4 -11.30 -7.83 12.04
N ARG A 5 -12.42 -7.80 12.78
CA ARG A 5 -12.69 -8.75 13.87
C ARG A 5 -12.91 -10.15 13.31
N ALA A 6 -13.68 -10.25 12.23
CA ALA A 6 -13.87 -11.51 11.52
C ALA A 6 -12.53 -12.07 11.05
N ILE A 7 -11.71 -11.25 10.37
CA ILE A 7 -10.38 -11.67 9.87
C ILE A 7 -9.52 -12.18 11.03
N ARG A 8 -9.41 -11.42 12.12
CA ARG A 8 -8.61 -11.81 13.29
C ARG A 8 -9.09 -13.12 13.91
N SER A 9 -10.40 -13.39 13.95
CA SER A 9 -10.94 -14.66 14.45
C SER A 9 -10.57 -15.87 13.59
N MET A 10 -10.47 -15.71 12.27
CA MET A 10 -10.01 -16.77 11.36
C MET A 10 -8.50 -16.94 11.34
N TYR A 11 -7.77 -15.87 11.69
CA TYR A 11 -6.30 -15.83 11.67
C TYR A 11 -5.74 -15.36 13.02
N PRO A 12 -5.93 -16.11 14.12
CA PRO A 12 -5.66 -15.65 15.49
C PRO A 12 -4.17 -15.56 15.87
N HIS A 13 -3.28 -16.28 15.19
CA HIS A 13 -1.86 -16.40 15.55
C HIS A 13 -0.92 -15.84 14.48
N PRO A 14 -0.89 -14.51 14.25
CA PRO A 14 0.08 -13.91 13.36
C PRO A 14 1.51 -14.08 13.92
N MET A 15 2.48 -14.13 13.02
CA MET A 15 3.90 -14.22 13.36
C MET A 15 4.74 -13.27 12.49
N PRO A 16 5.98 -12.93 12.92
CA PRO A 16 6.89 -12.15 12.10
C PRO A 16 7.45 -13.00 10.96
N ALA A 17 7.74 -12.39 9.81
CA ALA A 17 8.28 -13.13 8.65
C ALA A 17 9.59 -13.86 8.94
N ARG A 18 10.44 -13.29 9.81
CA ARG A 18 11.71 -13.88 10.24
C ARG A 18 11.58 -15.19 11.03
N CYS A 19 10.38 -15.51 11.53
CA CYS A 19 10.12 -16.71 12.32
C CYS A 19 9.62 -17.88 11.46
N LEU A 20 9.45 -17.69 10.14
CA LEU A 20 8.92 -18.70 9.26
C LEU A 20 10.02 -19.65 8.77
N HIS A 21 9.84 -20.96 8.98
CA HIS A 21 10.59 -21.98 8.26
C HIS A 21 9.91 -22.28 6.90
N LEU A 22 10.71 -22.52 5.86
CA LEU A 22 10.24 -22.73 4.48
C LEU A 22 9.18 -23.86 4.33
N THR A 23 9.16 -24.82 5.26
CA THR A 23 8.22 -25.94 5.28
C THR A 23 6.90 -25.65 6.00
N GLU A 24 6.79 -24.51 6.67
CA GLU A 24 5.66 -24.19 7.52
C GLU A 24 4.65 -23.27 6.82
N ARG A 25 3.40 -23.33 7.29
CA ARG A 25 2.40 -22.31 6.99
C ARG A 25 2.45 -21.29 8.10
N GLY A 26 2.71 -20.04 7.74
CA GLY A 26 2.68 -18.92 8.67
C GLY A 26 2.15 -17.68 7.97
N TYR A 27 1.71 -16.71 8.73
CA TYR A 27 1.20 -15.46 8.18
C TYR A 27 1.46 -14.32 9.15
N CYS A 28 1.64 -13.12 8.62
CA CYS A 28 1.53 -11.89 9.40
C CYS A 28 0.11 -11.31 9.25
N VAL A 29 -0.18 -10.19 9.92
CA VAL A 29 -1.49 -9.52 9.79
C VAL A 29 -1.79 -9.12 8.35
N GLY A 30 -0.78 -8.64 7.60
CA GLY A 30 -0.93 -8.30 6.19
C GLY A 30 -1.25 -9.53 5.33
N GLY A 31 -0.65 -10.69 5.66
CA GLY A 31 -0.91 -11.95 4.99
C GLY A 31 -2.32 -12.49 5.25
N ALA A 32 -2.76 -12.47 6.51
CA ALA A 32 -4.12 -12.83 6.90
C ALA A 32 -5.15 -12.00 6.12
N LEU A 33 -4.94 -10.68 6.04
CA LEU A 33 -5.79 -9.79 5.26
C LEU A 33 -5.79 -10.16 3.77
N GLN A 34 -4.61 -10.39 3.18
CA GLN A 34 -4.50 -10.79 1.77
C GLN A 34 -5.26 -12.09 1.49
N CYS A 35 -5.01 -13.13 2.29
CA CYS A 35 -5.68 -14.42 2.17
C CYS A 35 -7.20 -14.27 2.26
N TYR A 36 -7.70 -13.49 3.22
CA TYR A 36 -9.12 -13.25 3.37
C TYR A 36 -9.74 -12.51 2.17
N VAL A 37 -9.12 -11.42 1.73
CA VAL A 37 -9.61 -10.60 0.61
C VAL A 37 -9.58 -11.37 -0.71
N ASP A 38 -8.51 -12.12 -0.95
CA ASP A 38 -8.34 -12.93 -2.17
C ASP A 38 -9.11 -14.27 -2.10
N ARG A 39 -9.74 -14.58 -0.96
CA ARG A 39 -10.42 -15.86 -0.67
C ARG A 39 -9.52 -17.07 -0.91
N LYS A 40 -8.29 -16.99 -0.39
CA LYS A 40 -7.25 -18.01 -0.51
C LYS A 40 -6.84 -18.51 0.87
N GLU A 41 -6.42 -19.77 0.93
CA GLU A 41 -5.73 -20.30 2.10
C GLU A 41 -4.32 -19.69 2.23
N VAL A 42 -3.73 -19.85 3.42
CA VAL A 42 -2.31 -19.53 3.64
C VAL A 42 -1.46 -20.55 2.87
N PRO A 43 -0.63 -20.12 1.91
CA PRO A 43 0.18 -21.05 1.13
C PRO A 43 1.32 -21.64 1.98
N PHE A 44 1.90 -22.74 1.50
CA PHE A 44 3.21 -23.19 1.99
C PHE A 44 4.27 -22.13 1.69
N GLY A 45 5.17 -21.88 2.65
CA GLY A 45 6.06 -20.71 2.60
C GLY A 45 5.38 -19.42 3.07
N GLY A 46 4.14 -19.51 3.52
CA GLY A 46 3.44 -18.48 4.27
C GLY A 46 2.96 -17.25 3.49
N ALA A 47 2.26 -16.36 4.19
CA ALA A 47 1.69 -15.13 3.64
C ALA A 47 2.32 -13.91 4.31
N PHE A 48 3.30 -13.31 3.64
CA PHE A 48 4.05 -12.15 4.13
C PHE A 48 4.20 -11.11 3.01
N PRO A 49 3.10 -10.41 2.63
CA PRO A 49 3.13 -9.49 1.51
C PRO A 49 4.07 -8.30 1.77
N SER A 50 4.77 -7.89 0.73
CA SER A 50 5.51 -6.62 0.73
C SER A 50 4.56 -5.43 0.91
N PRO A 51 5.03 -4.27 1.39
CA PRO A 51 4.18 -3.07 1.52
C PRO A 51 3.48 -2.67 0.22
N HIS A 52 4.11 -2.92 -0.94
CA HIS A 52 3.50 -2.65 -2.23
C HIS A 52 2.29 -3.58 -2.50
N THR A 53 2.46 -4.87 -2.27
CA THR A 53 1.38 -5.87 -2.44
C THR A 53 0.25 -5.61 -1.45
N LEU A 54 0.59 -5.36 -0.18
CA LEU A 54 -0.41 -5.07 0.86
C LEU A 54 -1.18 -3.77 0.55
N SER A 55 -0.53 -2.73 0.03
CA SER A 55 -1.22 -1.51 -0.41
C SER A 55 -2.27 -1.79 -1.49
N ALA A 56 -1.98 -2.68 -2.46
CA ALA A 56 -2.96 -3.10 -3.47
C ALA A 56 -4.11 -3.90 -2.85
N VAL A 57 -3.83 -4.78 -1.88
CA VAL A 57 -4.86 -5.52 -1.12
C VAL A 57 -5.77 -4.54 -0.38
N LEU A 58 -5.22 -3.56 0.33
CA LEU A 58 -5.98 -2.57 1.09
C LEU A 58 -6.94 -1.77 0.19
N ARG A 59 -6.50 -1.37 -1.00
CA ARG A 59 -7.36 -0.67 -1.96
C ARG A 59 -8.46 -1.54 -2.56
N ARG A 60 -8.21 -2.84 -2.74
CA ARG A 60 -9.28 -3.78 -3.14
C ARG A 60 -10.29 -3.98 -2.01
N ALA A 61 -9.80 -4.02 -0.77
CA ALA A 61 -10.64 -4.18 0.40
C ALA A 61 -11.48 -2.93 0.72
N ASN A 62 -10.88 -1.75 0.52
CA ASN A 62 -11.50 -0.45 0.66
C ASN A 62 -11.20 0.43 -0.58
N PRO A 63 -12.08 0.41 -1.60
CA PRO A 63 -11.90 1.21 -2.82
C PRO A 63 -11.86 2.72 -2.61
N ARG A 64 -12.29 3.22 -1.44
CA ARG A 64 -12.25 4.64 -1.09
C ARG A 64 -10.86 5.09 -0.61
N LEU A 65 -10.00 4.15 -0.22
CA LEU A 65 -8.65 4.45 0.23
C LEU A 65 -7.79 4.90 -0.95
N ASN A 66 -7.21 6.10 -0.86
CA ASN A 66 -6.38 6.59 -1.95
C ASN A 66 -5.02 5.87 -1.97
N ARG A 67 -4.28 6.04 -3.08
CA ARG A 67 -3.00 5.33 -3.28
C ARG A 67 -1.95 5.66 -2.21
N PHE A 68 -1.90 6.92 -1.76
CA PHE A 68 -0.91 7.36 -0.79
C PHE A 68 -1.23 6.82 0.60
N GLU A 69 -2.48 6.97 1.06
CA GLU A 69 -2.96 6.42 2.33
C GLU A 69 -2.75 4.91 2.41
N ALA A 70 -3.15 4.18 1.37
CA ALA A 70 -2.98 2.74 1.30
C ALA A 70 -1.50 2.33 1.41
N ARG A 71 -0.59 3.11 0.83
CA ARG A 71 0.85 2.85 0.92
C ARG A 71 1.39 3.14 2.32
N THR A 72 0.97 4.25 2.92
CA THR A 72 1.35 4.64 4.29
C THR A 72 0.88 3.60 5.30
N LEU A 73 -0.39 3.21 5.26
CA LEU A 73 -0.97 2.20 6.14
C LEU A 73 -0.33 0.83 5.91
N ALA A 74 -0.09 0.42 4.66
CA ALA A 74 0.64 -0.81 4.38
C ALA A 74 2.05 -0.80 5.00
N GLY A 75 2.79 0.30 4.89
CA GLY A 75 4.10 0.45 5.51
C GLY A 75 4.04 0.34 7.05
N GLN A 76 3.05 0.97 7.67
CA GLN A 76 2.84 0.89 9.12
C GLN A 76 2.48 -0.52 9.58
N ILE A 77 1.60 -1.22 8.85
CA ILE A 77 1.23 -2.61 9.14
C ILE A 77 2.45 -3.52 9.00
N THR A 78 3.21 -3.41 7.90
CA THR A 78 4.42 -4.23 7.69
C THR A 78 5.46 -3.96 8.79
N SER A 79 5.74 -2.69 9.11
CA SER A 79 6.71 -2.35 10.16
C SER A 79 6.30 -2.93 11.52
N ALA A 80 5.01 -2.87 11.88
CA ALA A 80 4.52 -3.45 13.13
C ALA A 80 4.57 -4.99 13.13
N ASN A 81 4.29 -5.64 11.98
CA ASN A 81 4.45 -7.08 11.83
C ASN A 81 5.91 -7.50 12.02
N ASP A 82 6.85 -6.76 11.43
CA ASP A 82 8.27 -7.06 11.50
C ASP A 82 8.80 -6.91 12.93
N THR A 83 8.25 -6.01 13.75
CA THR A 83 8.63 -5.89 15.17
C THR A 83 7.85 -6.82 16.11
N GLY A 84 6.82 -7.51 15.62
CA GLY A 84 5.94 -8.37 16.44
C GLY A 84 4.85 -7.61 17.20
N GLU A 85 4.65 -6.32 16.90
CA GLU A 85 3.57 -5.48 17.47
C GLU A 85 2.22 -5.77 16.78
N PHE A 86 1.71 -7.01 16.91
CA PHE A 86 0.53 -7.45 16.15
C PHE A 86 -0.76 -6.72 16.48
N GLU A 87 -0.96 -6.30 17.73
CA GLU A 87 -2.13 -5.47 18.09
C GLU A 87 -2.14 -4.17 17.31
N ARG A 88 -0.98 -3.50 17.24
CA ARG A 88 -0.81 -2.27 16.45
C ARG A 88 -1.01 -2.52 14.97
N ALA A 89 -0.52 -3.64 14.45
CA ALA A 89 -0.77 -4.03 13.06
C ALA A 89 -2.27 -4.23 12.78
N TRP A 90 -3.01 -4.87 13.69
CA TRP A 90 -4.47 -5.02 13.57
C TRP A 90 -5.21 -3.68 13.67
N GLU A 91 -4.77 -2.75 14.52
CA GLU A 91 -5.34 -1.41 14.60
C GLU A 91 -5.19 -0.63 13.30
N ARG A 92 -4.01 -0.69 12.67
CA ARG A 92 -3.78 -0.06 11.35
C ARG A 92 -4.56 -0.73 10.23
N ALA A 93 -4.72 -2.06 10.29
CA ALA A 93 -5.61 -2.77 9.37
C ALA A 93 -7.07 -2.32 9.56
N ARG A 94 -7.53 -2.18 10.80
CA ARG A 94 -8.87 -1.64 11.12
C ARG A 94 -9.05 -0.24 10.55
N GLU A 95 -8.10 0.65 10.78
CA GLU A 95 -8.10 2.02 10.26
C GLU A 95 -8.23 2.02 8.72
N ALA A 96 -7.42 1.23 8.04
CA ALA A 96 -7.47 1.12 6.58
C ALA A 96 -8.81 0.60 6.04
N LEU A 97 -9.46 -0.31 6.77
CA LEU A 97 -10.75 -0.87 6.39
C LEU A 97 -11.94 0.02 6.77
N ALA A 98 -11.83 0.82 7.83
CA ALA A 98 -12.88 1.68 8.36
C ALA A 98 -12.86 3.12 7.79
N LEU A 99 -11.73 3.56 7.22
CA LEU A 99 -11.61 4.90 6.64
C LEU A 99 -12.66 5.11 5.54
N HIS A 100 -13.63 5.95 5.84
CA HIS A 100 -14.58 6.52 4.91
C HIS A 100 -14.21 7.99 4.72
N TYR A 101 -13.66 8.34 3.56
CA TYR A 101 -13.44 9.74 3.23
C TYR A 101 -14.81 10.38 2.94
N GLU A 102 -15.42 11.01 3.94
CA GLU A 102 -16.36 12.13 3.78
C GLU A 102 -15.72 13.36 4.40
N GLU A 103 -14.77 13.97 3.70
CA GLU A 103 -14.42 15.38 3.90
C GLU A 103 -13.47 15.80 2.78
N GLY A 104 -13.81 16.85 2.04
CA GLY A 104 -13.03 17.33 0.91
C GLY A 104 -11.57 17.56 1.28
N LEU A 105 -10.66 17.21 0.36
CA LEU A 105 -9.29 17.71 0.41
C LEU A 105 -9.33 19.24 0.54
N PRO A 106 -8.61 19.87 1.50
CA PRO A 106 -8.40 21.30 1.44
C PRO A 106 -7.72 21.64 0.10
N GLU A 107 -8.27 22.61 -0.63
CA GLU A 107 -7.80 23.11 -1.94
C GLU A 107 -6.28 23.38 -2.03
N ALA A 108 -5.60 23.51 -0.89
CA ALA A 108 -4.17 23.70 -0.79
C ALA A 108 -3.33 22.60 -1.47
N ALA A 109 -3.83 21.35 -1.59
CA ALA A 109 -3.10 20.26 -2.22
C ALA A 109 -3.19 20.25 -3.77
N GLN A 110 -4.03 21.09 -4.38
CA GLN A 110 -4.17 21.15 -5.85
C GLN A 110 -3.19 22.14 -6.53
N LYS A 111 -2.48 22.99 -5.77
CA LYS A 111 -1.57 24.01 -6.31
C LYS A 111 -0.13 23.54 -6.60
N LEU A 112 0.17 22.26 -6.50
CA LEU A 112 1.50 21.69 -6.75
C LEU A 112 1.56 20.75 -7.97
N ARG A 113 0.74 20.99 -8.99
CA ARG A 113 1.05 20.49 -10.33
C ARG A 113 1.88 21.55 -11.07
N PRO A 114 3.13 21.27 -11.46
CA PRO A 114 3.80 22.08 -12.47
C PRO A 114 2.91 22.09 -13.72
N ARG A 115 2.45 23.28 -14.11
CA ARG A 115 1.89 23.52 -15.43
C ARG A 115 2.91 23.07 -16.46
N ASP A 116 2.43 22.47 -17.54
CA ASP A 116 3.17 22.07 -18.73
C ASP A 116 4.27 23.08 -19.09
N GLY A 117 5.49 22.78 -18.65
CA GLY A 117 6.71 23.47 -19.04
C GLY A 117 7.20 22.88 -20.34
N LYS A 118 6.55 23.27 -21.43
CA LYS A 118 7.04 23.10 -22.81
C LYS A 118 8.56 23.37 -22.83
N PRO A 119 9.42 22.43 -23.27
CA PRO A 119 10.84 22.73 -23.40
C PRO A 119 11.01 23.84 -24.43
N ALA A 120 11.66 24.93 -24.03
CA ALA A 120 12.10 25.98 -24.94
C ALA A 120 13.09 25.34 -25.92
N GLY A 121 12.67 25.21 -27.18
CA GLY A 121 13.58 24.83 -28.26
C GLY A 121 14.70 25.87 -28.39
N PRO A 122 15.92 25.45 -28.74
CA PRO A 122 17.02 26.38 -28.94
C PRO A 122 16.72 27.31 -30.14
N PRO A 123 17.15 28.58 -30.08
CA PRO A 123 17.01 29.50 -31.21
C PRO A 123 17.84 29.01 -32.39
N VAL A 124 17.19 28.86 -33.54
CA VAL A 124 17.84 28.67 -34.84
C VAL A 124 18.62 29.95 -35.14
N VAL A 125 19.94 29.87 -35.19
CA VAL A 125 20.80 30.94 -35.69
C VAL A 125 21.08 30.66 -37.16
N ASP A 126 20.57 31.54 -38.03
CA ASP A 126 20.88 31.55 -39.46
C ASP A 126 22.37 31.88 -39.65
N ALA A 127 23.08 31.00 -40.34
CA ALA A 127 24.45 31.23 -40.78
C ALA A 127 24.44 31.98 -42.12
N PRO A 128 25.21 33.07 -42.30
CA PRO A 128 25.30 33.77 -43.57
C PRO A 128 26.12 32.99 -44.60
N HIS A 129 25.59 33.00 -45.82
CA HIS A 129 26.21 32.61 -47.09
C HIS A 129 27.63 33.18 -47.26
N ALA A 130 28.61 32.30 -47.51
CA ALA A 130 29.85 32.69 -48.17
C ALA A 130 29.73 32.33 -49.66
N SER A 131 29.63 33.37 -50.50
CA SER A 131 29.84 33.27 -51.94
C SER A 131 31.33 33.08 -52.23
N SER A 132 31.65 32.18 -53.16
CA SER A 132 32.94 32.12 -53.86
C SER A 132 32.83 32.80 -55.21
#